data_AF-A0A9P4UTR8-F1
#
_entry.id   AF-A0A9P4UTR8-F1
#
_cell.length_a   1.000
_cell.length_b   1.000
_cell.length_c   1.000
_cell.angle_alpha   90.00
_cell.angle_beta   90.00
_cell.angle_gamma   90.00
#
_symmetry.space_group_name_H-M   'P 1'
#
loop_
_entity.id
_entity.type
_entity.pdbx_description
1 polymer ?
#
loop_
_entity_poly.entity_id
_entity_poly.type
_entity_poly.pdbx_seq_one_letter_code
_entity_poly.pdbx_strand_id
1 'polypeptide(L)'
;MLVSQQPSLISHLREKHDHIGKALFEDANAWVALSEIFASVVQDPSLEITYLVIDALDECVTDLSKLLDLIVQTSSALSRVKWIMSSRNWPNIEEHLERAGDKVRLSLELNADSVSAAVHSYIKHKVSQLAQDKKYSDHTKQAVLDYLYTNANDTFLWVALVCQNLRKMSRLKIVTKLKAFPPGLDCLYKRMIQNINDSEDADLCKQALAIVAVVYRPITLQELNLLVEELDSTDESLDSAREVVSLCGSLLTIRDGIIYFVHQSAKDFLLKEAYQLLFPCGEEMVHYTVFFRSLLTMSDTLRRDIYGLGVLGYPIEQVQQPESDPLAVLRYSCIYWIDHLWCGLNVQTRGLN
;
A
#
# COMPACT_ATOMS: atom_id res chain seq x y z
N MET A 1 -10.84 14.96 12.74
CA MET A 1 -10.81 13.58 13.27
C MET A 1 -10.53 13.50 14.79
N LEU A 2 -9.68 14.33 15.42
CA LEU A 2 -9.68 14.50 16.90
C LEU A 2 -10.49 15.73 17.33
N VAL A 3 -10.15 16.90 16.80
CA VAL A 3 -10.87 18.17 17.05
C VAL A 3 -12.34 18.11 16.64
N SER A 4 -12.68 17.25 15.68
CA SER A 4 -14.07 16.98 15.30
C SER A 4 -14.85 16.21 16.38
N GLN A 5 -14.17 15.36 17.16
CA GLN A 5 -14.75 14.60 18.26
C GLN A 5 -14.75 15.41 19.56
N GLN A 6 -13.74 16.27 19.76
CA GLN A 6 -13.61 17.16 20.92
C GLN A 6 -13.45 18.63 20.45
N PRO A 7 -14.56 19.33 20.17
CA PRO A 7 -14.53 20.68 19.59
C PRO A 7 -13.88 21.75 20.47
N SER A 8 -13.80 21.54 21.78
CA SER A 8 -13.11 22.45 22.71
C SER A 8 -11.64 22.67 22.35
N LEU A 9 -11.01 21.69 21.70
CA LEU A 9 -9.60 21.72 21.31
C LEU A 9 -9.34 22.52 20.03
N ILE A 10 -10.38 23.03 19.36
CA ILE A 10 -10.24 23.76 18.09
C ILE A 10 -9.47 25.07 18.24
N SER A 11 -9.44 25.64 19.46
CA SER A 11 -8.70 26.85 19.77
C SER A 11 -7.21 26.69 19.43
N HIS A 12 -6.61 25.55 19.74
CA HIS A 12 -5.19 25.26 19.44
C HIS A 12 -4.88 25.22 17.95
N LEU A 13 -5.85 24.80 17.14
CA LEU A 13 -5.72 24.78 15.69
C LEU A 13 -5.92 26.17 15.10
N ARG A 14 -6.91 26.91 15.61
CA ARG A 14 -7.22 28.29 15.18
C ARG A 14 -6.14 29.29 15.55
N GLU A 15 -5.54 29.17 16.73
CA GLU A 15 -4.48 30.09 17.16
C GLU A 15 -3.35 30.19 16.15
N LYS A 16 -2.91 29.07 15.57
CA LYS A 16 -1.87 29.10 14.52
C LYS A 16 -2.42 29.34 13.12
N HIS A 17 -3.59 28.78 12.80
CA HIS A 17 -4.19 28.94 11.48
C HIS A 17 -4.64 30.39 11.20
N ASP A 18 -5.20 31.09 12.19
CA ASP A 18 -5.74 32.44 11.99
C ASP A 18 -4.63 33.47 11.72
N HIS A 19 -3.38 33.17 12.08
CA HIS A 19 -2.22 34.03 11.83
C HIS A 19 -1.49 33.72 10.50
N ILE A 20 -1.41 32.45 10.09
CA ILE A 20 -0.58 32.01 8.95
C ILE A 20 -1.43 31.51 7.76
N GLY A 21 -2.69 31.17 8.00
CA GLY A 21 -3.62 30.66 6.99
C GLY A 21 -3.24 29.28 6.46
N LYS A 22 -3.69 28.99 5.24
CA LYS A 22 -3.56 27.68 4.57
C LYS A 22 -2.11 27.26 4.32
N ALA A 23 -1.21 28.21 4.10
CA ALA A 23 0.23 27.99 3.88
C ALA A 23 0.92 27.26 5.04
N LEU A 24 0.34 27.31 6.24
CA LEU A 24 0.84 26.58 7.42
C LEU A 24 0.95 25.06 7.19
N PHE A 25 0.16 24.51 6.27
CA PHE A 25 0.01 23.07 6.07
C PHE A 25 0.54 22.55 4.72
N GLU A 26 1.08 23.42 3.86
CA GLU A 26 1.42 23.06 2.47
C GLU A 26 2.94 23.02 2.20
N ASP A 27 3.76 23.51 3.14
CA ASP A 27 5.18 23.80 2.91
C ASP A 27 6.12 22.84 3.67
N ALA A 28 7.44 22.98 3.47
CA ALA A 28 8.47 22.22 4.19
C ALA A 28 8.37 22.32 5.74
N ASN A 29 7.69 23.35 6.25
CA ASN A 29 7.46 23.57 7.68
C ASN A 29 6.17 22.94 8.21
N ALA A 30 5.35 22.32 7.36
CA ALA A 30 4.06 21.76 7.74
C ALA A 30 4.18 20.74 8.87
N TRP A 31 5.21 19.89 8.84
CA TRP A 31 5.47 18.93 9.92
C TRP A 31 5.69 19.62 11.27
N VAL A 32 6.50 20.68 11.31
CA VAL A 32 6.80 21.41 12.55
C VAL A 32 5.54 22.07 13.09
N ALA A 33 4.80 22.76 12.22
CA ALA A 33 3.55 23.40 12.62
C ALA A 33 2.53 22.39 13.16
N LEU A 34 2.30 21.29 12.44
CA LEU A 34 1.35 20.25 12.83
C LEU A 34 1.77 19.51 14.11
N SER A 35 3.05 19.21 14.27
CA SER A 35 3.55 18.53 15.47
C SER A 35 3.44 19.42 16.72
N GLU A 36 3.68 20.73 16.59
CA GLU A 36 3.48 21.67 17.70
C GLU A 36 2.00 21.88 18.05
N ILE A 37 1.11 21.98 17.05
CA ILE A 37 -0.35 22.04 17.27
C ILE A 37 -0.79 20.77 17.99
N PHE A 38 -0.37 19.62 17.50
CA PHE A 38 -0.70 18.34 18.10
C PHE A 38 -0.18 18.25 19.54
N ALA A 39 1.07 18.63 19.81
CA ALA A 39 1.62 18.67 21.16
C ALA A 39 0.80 19.57 22.10
N SER A 40 0.36 20.74 21.63
CA SER A 40 -0.48 21.66 22.39
C SER A 40 -1.84 21.04 22.73
N VAL A 41 -2.47 20.37 21.76
CA VAL A 41 -3.73 19.63 21.94
C VAL A 41 -3.56 18.50 22.96
N VAL A 42 -2.48 17.72 22.87
CA VAL A 42 -2.21 16.57 23.76
C VAL A 42 -1.95 17.00 25.20
N GLN A 43 -1.40 18.20 25.40
CA GLN A 43 -1.12 18.77 26.73
C GLN A 43 -2.32 19.51 27.34
N ASP A 44 -3.41 19.72 26.59
CA ASP A 44 -4.57 20.44 27.10
C ASP A 44 -5.24 19.69 28.27
N PRO A 45 -5.46 20.33 29.43
CA PRO A 45 -6.08 19.70 30.59
C PRO A 45 -7.52 19.21 30.35
N SER A 46 -8.24 19.82 29.41
CA SER A 46 -9.61 19.48 29.01
C SER A 46 -9.68 18.29 28.06
N LEU A 47 -8.54 17.82 27.54
CA LEU A 47 -8.48 16.63 26.71
C LEU A 47 -9.07 15.43 27.47
N GLU A 48 -9.99 14.70 26.84
CA GLU A 48 -10.44 13.42 27.37
C GLU A 48 -9.44 12.31 27.04
N ILE A 49 -9.48 11.21 27.79
CA ILE A 49 -8.61 10.05 27.50
C ILE A 49 -8.82 9.64 26.05
N THR A 50 -7.75 9.70 25.26
CA THR A 50 -7.79 9.55 23.80
C THR A 50 -6.87 8.42 23.39
N TYR A 51 -7.38 7.49 22.57
CA TYR A 51 -6.60 6.39 22.02
C TYR A 51 -6.23 6.72 20.58
N LEU A 52 -4.94 6.73 20.28
CA LEU A 52 -4.43 6.93 18.93
C LEU A 52 -3.86 5.61 18.43
N VAL A 53 -4.42 5.13 17.32
CA VAL A 53 -4.04 3.84 16.72
C VAL A 53 -3.26 4.10 15.44
N ILE A 54 -2.04 3.59 15.36
CA ILE A 54 -1.24 3.56 14.14
C ILE A 54 -1.11 2.12 13.69
N ASP A 55 -1.61 1.83 12.50
CA ASP A 55 -1.44 0.51 11.89
C ASP A 55 -0.22 0.50 10.97
N ALA A 56 0.54 -0.60 11.00
CA ALA A 56 1.70 -0.89 10.15
C ALA A 56 2.74 0.24 10.12
N LEU A 57 3.27 0.63 11.28
CA LEU A 57 4.25 1.70 11.42
C LEU A 57 5.51 1.49 10.56
N ASP A 58 5.90 0.24 10.31
CA ASP A 58 7.02 -0.11 9.41
C ASP A 58 6.77 0.21 7.94
N GLU A 59 5.52 0.43 7.51
CA GLU A 59 5.18 0.86 6.15
C GLU A 59 5.36 2.39 5.95
N CYS A 60 5.72 3.13 7.00
CA CYS A 60 6.03 4.56 6.91
C CYS A 60 7.40 4.77 6.26
N VAL A 61 7.40 5.03 4.95
CA VAL A 61 8.62 5.19 4.13
C VAL A 61 9.28 6.57 4.26
N THR A 62 8.54 7.59 4.68
CA THR A 62 9.03 8.98 4.76
C THR A 62 8.84 9.50 6.18
N ASP A 63 9.88 10.16 6.71
CA ASP A 63 9.82 10.85 8.00
C ASP A 63 9.41 9.99 9.21
N LEU A 64 9.57 8.66 9.12
CA LEU A 64 9.30 7.72 10.22
C LEU A 64 10.02 8.10 11.51
N SER A 65 11.28 8.55 11.44
CA SER A 65 12.03 9.02 12.61
C SER A 65 11.33 10.20 13.29
N LYS A 66 10.85 11.18 12.53
CA LYS A 66 10.11 12.33 13.05
C LYS A 66 8.82 11.89 13.74
N LEU A 67 8.09 10.94 13.14
CA LEU A 67 6.88 10.38 13.72
C LEU A 67 7.17 9.63 15.03
N LEU A 68 8.21 8.80 15.06
CA LEU A 68 8.66 8.10 16.26
C LEU A 68 9.03 9.08 17.38
N ASP A 69 9.78 10.14 17.06
CA ASP A 69 10.14 11.16 18.03
C ASP A 69 8.90 11.86 18.61
N LEU A 70 7.91 12.17 17.77
CA LEU A 70 6.64 12.76 18.21
C LEU A 70 5.86 11.82 19.16
N ILE A 71 5.79 10.54 18.84
CA ILE A 71 5.14 9.52 19.67
C ILE A 71 5.85 9.43 21.03
N VAL A 72 7.17 9.33 21.02
CA VAL A 72 7.98 9.27 22.26
C VAL A 72 7.75 10.52 23.11
N GLN A 73 7.79 11.71 22.51
CA GLN A 73 7.56 12.97 23.22
C GLN A 73 6.16 13.07 23.84
N THR A 74 5.15 12.48 23.21
CA THR A 74 3.75 12.57 23.66
C THR A 74 3.27 11.38 24.49
N SER A 75 4.10 10.36 24.67
CA SER A 75 3.78 9.10 25.36
C SER A 75 4.08 9.08 26.87
N SER A 76 4.09 10.25 27.52
CA SER A 76 4.29 10.36 28.97
C SER A 76 3.24 9.58 29.78
N ALA A 77 3.64 9.01 30.92
CA ALA A 77 2.76 8.37 31.90
C ALA A 77 1.56 9.25 32.31
N LEU A 78 1.81 10.56 32.41
CA LEU A 78 0.84 11.59 32.78
C LEU A 78 -0.02 12.07 31.60
N SER A 79 0.27 11.59 30.39
CA SER A 79 -0.49 11.91 29.18
C SER A 79 -1.85 11.22 29.19
N ARG A 80 -2.86 11.97 28.76
CA ARG A 80 -4.22 11.47 28.49
C ARG A 80 -4.32 10.76 27.15
N VAL A 81 -3.26 10.82 26.35
CA VAL A 81 -3.15 10.09 25.09
C VAL A 81 -2.51 8.73 25.33
N LYS A 82 -3.14 7.69 24.79
CA LYS A 82 -2.63 6.32 24.79
C LYS A 82 -2.40 5.88 23.35
N TRP A 83 -1.16 5.56 23.03
CA TRP A 83 -0.75 5.09 21.71
C TRP A 83 -0.90 3.57 21.63
N ILE A 84 -1.53 3.09 20.55
CA ILE A 84 -1.58 1.69 20.18
C ILE A 84 -0.99 1.60 18.78
N MET A 85 0.02 0.76 18.60
CA MET A 85 0.74 0.69 17.33
C MET A 85 0.97 -0.76 16.94
N SER A 86 0.84 -1.06 15.65
CA SER A 86 1.32 -2.31 15.07
C SER A 86 2.54 -2.02 14.20
N SER A 87 3.52 -2.93 14.22
CA SER A 87 4.75 -2.85 13.43
C SER A 87 5.38 -4.22 13.34
N ARG A 88 6.14 -4.48 12.26
CA ARG A 88 7.13 -5.55 12.25
C ARG A 88 8.22 -5.30 13.29
N ASN A 89 8.91 -6.37 13.69
CA ASN A 89 10.03 -6.35 14.64
C ASN A 89 11.30 -5.77 14.00
N TRP A 90 11.27 -4.50 13.61
CA TRP A 90 12.45 -3.81 13.05
C TRP A 90 13.25 -3.13 14.17
N PRO A 91 14.58 -3.39 14.27
CA PRO A 91 15.41 -2.86 15.35
C PRO A 91 15.37 -1.33 15.46
N ASN A 92 15.35 -0.62 14.34
CA ASN A 92 15.30 0.85 14.34
C ASN A 92 14.01 1.40 14.99
N ILE A 93 12.86 0.77 14.75
CA ILE A 93 11.59 1.16 15.37
C ILE A 93 11.61 0.82 16.85
N GLU A 94 12.06 -0.39 17.18
CA GLU A 94 12.18 -0.87 18.56
C GLU A 94 13.07 0.04 19.41
N GLU A 95 14.30 0.32 18.95
CA GLU A 95 15.26 1.18 19.64
C GLU A 95 14.76 2.61 19.87
N HIS A 96 13.96 3.16 18.95
CA HIS A 96 13.37 4.48 19.13
C HIS A 96 12.26 4.44 20.18
N LEU A 97 11.36 3.46 20.09
CA LEU A 97 10.26 3.29 21.04
C LEU A 97 10.74 2.87 22.43
N GLU A 98 11.95 2.31 22.56
CA GLU A 98 12.57 2.05 23.85
C GLU A 98 12.71 3.31 24.70
N ARG A 99 12.83 4.49 24.08
CA ARG A 99 12.91 5.79 24.75
C ARG A 99 11.59 6.22 25.40
N ALA A 100 10.46 5.61 25.03
CA ALA A 100 9.18 5.87 25.69
C ALA A 100 9.17 5.25 27.08
N GLY A 101 8.71 6.03 28.07
CA GLY A 101 8.73 5.62 29.49
C GLY A 101 7.78 4.46 29.80
N ASP A 102 6.48 4.66 29.58
CA ASP A 102 5.46 3.65 29.84
C ASP A 102 5.06 2.93 28.55
N LYS A 103 5.56 1.71 28.35
CA LYS A 103 5.19 0.89 27.20
C LYS A 103 4.89 -0.56 27.60
N VAL A 104 3.93 -1.13 26.89
CA VAL A 104 3.63 -2.56 26.92
C VAL A 104 3.87 -3.10 25.52
N ARG A 105 4.80 -4.03 25.40
CA ARG A 105 5.05 -4.73 24.14
C ARG A 105 4.26 -6.03 24.10
N LEU A 106 3.40 -6.16 23.10
CA LEU A 106 2.76 -7.43 22.76
C LEU A 106 3.46 -8.01 21.52
N SER A 107 4.29 -9.03 21.71
CA SER A 107 4.87 -9.76 20.58
C SER A 107 3.94 -10.91 20.17
N LEU A 108 3.48 -10.90 18.93
CA LEU A 108 2.66 -11.99 18.39
C LEU A 108 3.46 -13.29 18.23
N GLU A 109 4.76 -13.19 17.96
CA GLU A 109 5.67 -14.35 17.84
C GLU A 109 5.80 -15.12 19.17
N LEU A 110 5.77 -14.40 20.29
CA LEU A 110 5.81 -15.00 21.64
C LEU A 110 4.45 -15.56 22.09
N ASN A 111 3.38 -15.29 21.35
CA ASN A 111 2.01 -15.71 21.66
C ASN A 111 1.45 -16.65 20.58
N ALA A 112 2.32 -17.51 20.02
CA ALA A 112 2.01 -18.39 18.89
C ALA A 112 0.73 -19.22 19.10
N ASP A 113 0.51 -19.80 20.28
CA ASP A 113 -0.71 -20.58 20.57
C ASP A 113 -1.99 -19.76 20.45
N SER A 114 -1.95 -18.50 20.93
CA SER A 114 -3.09 -17.59 20.83
C SER A 114 -3.35 -17.17 19.39
N VAL A 115 -2.28 -16.91 18.63
CA VAL A 115 -2.36 -16.61 17.20
C VAL A 115 -2.95 -17.81 16.44
N SER A 116 -2.47 -19.02 16.71
CA SER A 116 -2.98 -20.24 16.09
C SER A 116 -4.46 -20.46 16.39
N ALA A 117 -4.90 -20.29 17.64
CA ALA A 117 -6.30 -20.37 18.01
C ALA A 117 -7.17 -19.32 17.29
N ALA A 118 -6.66 -18.09 17.11
CA ALA A 118 -7.35 -17.03 16.40
C ALA A 118 -7.45 -17.33 14.88
N VAL A 119 -6.36 -17.82 14.26
CA VAL A 119 -6.36 -18.25 12.85
C VAL A 119 -7.32 -19.42 12.65
N HIS A 120 -7.35 -20.38 13.58
CA HIS A 120 -8.29 -21.49 13.52
C HIS A 120 -9.74 -21.03 13.56
N SER A 121 -10.06 -20.06 14.41
CA SER A 121 -11.39 -19.46 14.49
C SER A 121 -11.74 -18.70 13.21
N TYR A 122 -10.77 -17.97 12.65
CA TYR A 122 -10.90 -17.29 11.37
C TYR A 122 -11.15 -18.25 10.20
N ILE A 123 -10.44 -19.38 10.15
CA ILE A 123 -10.67 -20.45 9.16
C ILE A 123 -12.10 -20.95 9.26
N LYS A 124 -12.61 -21.28 10.47
CA LYS A 124 -14.01 -21.73 10.65
C LYS A 124 -14.99 -20.72 10.08
N HIS A 125 -14.77 -19.44 10.37
CA HIS A 125 -15.62 -18.35 9.91
C HIS A 125 -15.58 -18.22 8.38
N LYS A 126 -14.39 -18.12 7.78
CA LYS A 126 -14.24 -17.96 6.32
C LYS A 126 -14.75 -19.16 5.54
N VAL A 127 -14.52 -20.38 6.01
CA VAL A 127 -15.05 -21.59 5.37
C VAL A 127 -16.58 -21.63 5.49
N SER A 128 -17.14 -21.21 6.63
CA SER A 128 -18.60 -21.14 6.78
C SER A 128 -19.23 -20.13 5.83
N GLN A 129 -18.63 -18.93 5.68
CA GLN A 129 -19.05 -17.95 4.67
C GLN A 129 -18.96 -18.54 3.26
N LEU A 130 -17.81 -19.13 2.92
CA LEU A 130 -17.57 -19.73 1.61
C LEU A 130 -18.54 -20.88 1.31
N ALA A 131 -18.89 -21.68 2.32
CA ALA A 131 -19.87 -22.74 2.19
C ALA A 131 -21.28 -22.21 1.96
N GLN A 132 -21.65 -21.07 2.56
CA GLN A 132 -22.94 -20.42 2.33
C GLN A 132 -23.02 -19.81 0.92
N ASP A 133 -22.05 -18.97 0.54
CA ASP A 133 -21.95 -18.36 -0.81
C ASP A 133 -21.91 -19.46 -1.88
N LYS A 134 -21.08 -20.46 -1.58
CA LYS A 134 -20.89 -21.75 -2.24
C LYS A 134 -22.20 -22.51 -2.47
N LYS A 135 -22.96 -22.66 -1.38
CA LYS A 135 -23.88 -23.78 -1.06
C LYS A 135 -23.19 -25.14 -0.88
N TYR A 136 -21.95 -25.20 -0.38
CA TYR A 136 -21.16 -26.44 -0.23
C TYR A 136 -21.91 -27.56 0.50
N SER A 137 -21.64 -28.81 0.13
CA SER A 137 -22.00 -29.95 0.96
C SER A 137 -21.14 -30.00 2.21
N ASP A 138 -21.60 -30.68 3.26
CA ASP A 138 -20.83 -30.84 4.50
C ASP A 138 -19.48 -31.52 4.25
N HIS A 139 -19.44 -32.48 3.33
CA HIS A 139 -18.19 -33.12 2.90
C HIS A 139 -17.19 -32.10 2.31
N THR A 140 -17.63 -31.24 1.37
CA THR A 140 -16.75 -30.22 0.79
C THR A 140 -16.33 -29.19 1.83
N LYS A 141 -17.25 -28.78 2.72
CA LYS A 141 -16.96 -27.86 3.81
C LYS A 141 -15.87 -28.42 4.73
N GLN A 142 -16.00 -29.68 5.15
CA GLN A 142 -15.03 -30.34 6.02
C GLN A 142 -13.67 -30.49 5.32
N ALA A 143 -13.66 -30.93 4.06
CA ALA A 143 -12.41 -31.08 3.30
C ALA A 143 -11.64 -29.75 3.15
N VAL A 144 -12.35 -28.63 2.92
CA VAL A 144 -11.71 -27.30 2.87
C VAL A 144 -11.20 -26.90 4.25
N LEU A 145 -11.98 -27.14 5.30
CA LEU A 145 -11.64 -26.79 6.68
C LEU A 145 -10.37 -27.52 7.16
N ASP A 146 -10.33 -28.85 6.97
CA ASP A 146 -9.16 -29.68 7.30
C ASP A 146 -7.92 -29.26 6.51
N TYR A 147 -8.10 -28.93 5.23
CA TYR A 147 -7.00 -28.49 4.39
C TYR A 147 -6.41 -27.15 4.86
N LEU A 148 -7.26 -26.17 5.17
CA LEU A 148 -6.80 -24.87 5.63
C LEU A 148 -6.10 -24.95 6.99
N TYR A 149 -6.57 -25.80 7.92
CA TYR A 149 -5.89 -25.99 9.20
C TYR A 149 -4.46 -26.49 9.05
N THR A 150 -4.25 -27.49 8.19
CA THR A 150 -2.94 -28.12 8.07
C THR A 150 -1.93 -27.29 7.25
N ASN A 151 -2.41 -26.35 6.41
CA ASN A 151 -1.56 -25.66 5.43
C ASN A 151 -1.42 -24.15 5.67
N ALA A 152 -2.23 -23.55 6.53
CA ALA A 152 -2.21 -22.10 6.74
C ALA A 152 -0.97 -21.58 7.46
N ASN A 153 -0.24 -22.43 8.19
CA ASN A 153 0.92 -22.05 9.01
C ASN A 153 0.65 -20.77 9.82
N ASP A 154 -0.49 -20.75 10.53
CA ASP A 154 -0.95 -19.63 11.36
C ASP A 154 -0.97 -18.26 10.65
N THR A 155 -1.17 -18.23 9.33
CA THR A 155 -1.16 -17.00 8.53
C THR A 155 -2.56 -16.62 8.06
N PHE A 156 -3.13 -15.56 8.65
CA PHE A 156 -4.44 -15.02 8.25
C PHE A 156 -4.53 -14.68 6.76
N LEU A 157 -3.48 -14.05 6.21
CA LEU A 157 -3.44 -13.64 4.82
C LEU A 157 -3.47 -14.83 3.85
N TRP A 158 -2.74 -15.90 4.15
CA TRP A 158 -2.78 -17.13 3.35
C TRP A 158 -4.21 -17.69 3.29
N VAL A 159 -4.90 -17.77 4.44
CA VAL A 159 -6.29 -18.22 4.50
C VAL A 159 -7.21 -17.33 3.66
N ALA A 160 -7.03 -16.01 3.76
CA ALA A 160 -7.82 -15.04 3.00
C ALA A 160 -7.61 -15.21 1.48
N LEU A 161 -6.37 -15.33 1.03
CA LEU A 161 -5.99 -15.50 -0.37
C LEU A 161 -6.53 -16.83 -0.93
N VAL A 162 -6.36 -17.94 -0.21
CA VAL A 162 -6.89 -19.23 -0.64
C VAL A 162 -8.42 -19.19 -0.71
N CYS A 163 -9.10 -18.63 0.30
CA CYS A 163 -10.55 -18.47 0.27
C CYS A 163 -11.02 -17.59 -0.90
N GLN A 164 -10.31 -16.50 -1.21
CA GLN A 164 -10.61 -15.64 -2.36
C GLN A 164 -10.47 -16.41 -3.69
N ASN A 165 -9.43 -17.22 -3.84
CA ASN A 165 -9.25 -18.06 -5.03
C ASN A 165 -10.33 -19.15 -5.13
N LEU A 166 -10.70 -19.78 -4.02
CA LEU A 166 -11.81 -20.74 -3.98
C LEU A 166 -13.14 -20.08 -4.34
N ARG A 167 -13.37 -18.81 -3.98
CA ARG A 167 -14.56 -18.05 -4.41
C ARG A 167 -14.62 -17.83 -5.92
N LYS A 168 -13.50 -17.77 -6.63
CA LYS A 168 -13.51 -17.64 -8.10
C LYS A 168 -13.70 -19.01 -8.78
N MET A 169 -13.41 -20.10 -8.07
CA MET A 169 -13.44 -21.44 -8.64
C MET A 169 -14.86 -22.03 -8.77
N SER A 170 -15.02 -22.92 -9.75
CA SER A 170 -16.18 -23.79 -9.88
C SER A 170 -16.20 -24.82 -8.74
N ARG A 171 -17.38 -25.02 -8.17
CA ARG A 171 -17.62 -25.89 -7.02
C ARG A 171 -17.17 -27.33 -7.25
N LEU A 172 -17.31 -27.81 -8.47
CA LEU A 172 -16.94 -29.16 -8.89
C LEU A 172 -15.44 -29.43 -8.81
N LYS A 173 -14.61 -28.38 -8.88
CA LYS A 173 -13.14 -28.49 -8.93
C LYS A 173 -12.46 -28.17 -7.60
N ILE A 174 -13.21 -27.80 -6.56
CA ILE A 174 -12.64 -27.33 -5.30
C ILE A 174 -11.80 -28.41 -4.63
N VAL A 175 -12.41 -29.57 -4.36
CA VAL A 175 -11.75 -30.65 -3.62
C VAL A 175 -10.52 -31.16 -4.37
N THR A 176 -10.59 -31.20 -5.71
CA THR A 176 -9.47 -31.64 -6.55
C THR A 176 -8.35 -30.61 -6.63
N LYS A 177 -8.67 -29.30 -6.62
CA LYS A 177 -7.69 -28.22 -6.69
C LYS A 177 -7.23 -27.69 -5.33
N LEU A 178 -7.77 -28.15 -4.21
CA LEU A 178 -7.27 -27.76 -2.87
C LEU A 178 -5.77 -27.99 -2.74
N LYS A 179 -5.28 -29.15 -3.20
CA LYS A 179 -3.86 -29.51 -3.19
C LYS A 179 -2.96 -28.63 -4.06
N ALA A 180 -3.53 -27.77 -4.91
CA ALA A 180 -2.77 -26.83 -5.72
C ALA A 180 -2.36 -25.56 -4.95
N PHE A 181 -2.88 -25.35 -3.74
CA PHE A 181 -2.51 -24.24 -2.86
C PHE A 181 -1.44 -24.70 -1.86
N PRO A 182 -0.16 -24.41 -2.09
CA PRO A 182 0.90 -24.94 -1.23
C PRO A 182 0.84 -24.35 0.18
N PRO A 183 1.39 -25.06 1.19
CA PRO A 183 1.43 -24.58 2.56
C PRO A 183 2.34 -23.36 2.70
N GLY A 184 1.88 -22.39 3.51
CA GLY A 184 2.62 -21.15 3.79
C GLY A 184 2.52 -20.09 2.70
N LEU A 185 2.71 -18.83 3.11
CA LEU A 185 2.49 -17.64 2.28
C LEU A 185 3.49 -17.53 1.11
N ASP A 186 4.78 -17.75 1.37
CA ASP A 186 5.81 -17.62 0.33
C ASP A 186 5.64 -18.65 -0.78
N CYS A 187 5.35 -19.91 -0.43
CA CYS A 187 5.05 -20.94 -1.41
C CYS A 187 3.79 -20.59 -2.22
N LEU A 188 2.78 -20.00 -1.57
CA LEU A 188 1.57 -19.56 -2.25
C LEU A 188 1.87 -18.43 -3.25
N TYR A 189 2.71 -17.47 -2.89
CA TYR A 189 3.16 -16.42 -3.83
C TYR A 189 4.01 -17.00 -4.97
N LYS A 190 4.94 -17.93 -4.70
CA LYS A 190 5.69 -18.67 -5.74
C LYS A 190 4.73 -19.33 -6.74
N ARG A 191 3.69 -19.98 -6.24
CA ARG A 191 2.67 -20.62 -7.07
C ARG A 191 1.87 -19.61 -7.91
N MET A 192 1.49 -18.46 -7.34
CA MET A 192 0.79 -17.41 -8.08
C MET A 192 1.66 -16.86 -9.22
N ILE A 193 2.93 -16.61 -8.94
CA ILE A 193 3.89 -16.14 -9.95
C ILE A 193 4.14 -17.16 -11.05
N GLN A 194 4.23 -18.45 -10.71
CA GLN A 194 4.31 -19.52 -11.72
C GLN A 194 3.07 -19.53 -12.63
N ASN A 195 1.87 -19.42 -12.06
CA ASN A 195 0.65 -19.36 -12.87
C ASN A 195 0.62 -18.14 -13.81
N ILE A 196 1.18 -17.00 -13.38
CA ILE A 196 1.32 -15.81 -14.23
C ILE A 196 2.33 -16.09 -15.36
N ASN A 197 3.45 -16.72 -15.04
CA ASN A 197 4.48 -17.06 -16.02
C ASN A 197 4.03 -18.09 -17.07
N ASP A 198 3.08 -18.95 -16.70
CA ASP A 198 2.49 -19.95 -17.60
C ASP A 198 1.33 -19.37 -18.46
N SER A 199 0.96 -18.10 -18.26
CA SER A 199 -0.11 -17.43 -19.00
C SER A 199 0.39 -16.82 -20.31
N GLU A 200 -0.49 -16.66 -21.29
CA GLU A 200 -0.19 -15.96 -22.55
C GLU A 200 0.23 -14.50 -22.32
N ASP A 201 -0.35 -13.84 -21.31
CA ASP A 201 -0.08 -12.45 -20.91
C ASP A 201 1.04 -12.30 -19.86
N ALA A 202 1.94 -13.28 -19.77
CA ALA A 202 2.98 -13.33 -18.74
C ALA A 202 3.84 -12.06 -18.71
N ASP A 203 4.22 -11.55 -19.88
CA ASP A 203 5.12 -10.41 -19.99
C ASP A 203 4.45 -9.11 -19.54
N LEU A 204 3.19 -8.89 -19.94
CA LEU A 204 2.38 -7.75 -19.47
C LEU A 204 2.20 -7.78 -17.94
N CYS A 205 1.91 -8.95 -17.38
CA CYS A 205 1.73 -9.08 -15.94
C CYS A 205 3.04 -8.82 -15.19
N LYS A 206 4.18 -9.33 -15.68
CA LYS A 206 5.50 -9.08 -15.09
C LYS A 206 5.83 -7.59 -15.15
N GLN A 207 5.61 -6.93 -16.29
CA GLN A 207 5.87 -5.50 -16.44
C GLN A 207 5.00 -4.66 -15.49
N ALA A 208 3.70 -4.98 -15.39
CA ALA A 208 2.80 -4.31 -14.44
C ALA A 208 3.25 -4.51 -12.99
N LEU A 209 3.59 -5.75 -12.61
CA LEU A 209 4.12 -6.05 -11.27
C LEU A 209 5.44 -5.33 -10.99
N ALA A 210 6.33 -5.25 -11.97
CA ALA A 210 7.64 -4.58 -11.86
C ALA A 210 7.46 -3.08 -11.66
N ILE A 211 6.60 -2.44 -12.47
CA ILE A 211 6.28 -1.02 -12.35
C ILE A 211 5.66 -0.75 -10.97
N VAL A 212 4.61 -1.48 -10.58
CA VAL A 212 3.93 -1.29 -9.30
C VAL A 212 4.88 -1.54 -8.11
N ALA A 213 5.91 -2.37 -8.27
CA ALA A 213 6.94 -2.57 -7.26
C ALA A 213 7.88 -1.36 -7.09
N VAL A 214 8.26 -0.66 -8.16
CA VAL A 214 9.26 0.43 -8.13
C VAL A 214 8.66 1.83 -7.97
N VAL A 215 7.36 1.99 -8.17
CA VAL A 215 6.71 3.31 -8.02
C VAL A 215 6.74 3.79 -6.57
N TYR A 216 6.92 5.11 -6.39
CA TYR A 216 7.05 5.75 -5.08
C TYR A 216 5.73 5.97 -4.36
N ARG A 217 4.61 5.85 -5.09
CA ARG A 217 3.26 5.82 -4.53
C ARG A 217 2.37 4.85 -5.32
N PRO A 218 1.27 4.37 -4.73
CA PRO A 218 0.21 3.71 -5.48
C PRO A 218 -0.22 4.54 -6.69
N ILE A 219 -0.35 3.88 -7.84
CA ILE A 219 -0.70 4.50 -9.12
C ILE A 219 -2.12 4.14 -9.53
N THR A 220 -2.76 5.00 -10.30
CA THR A 220 -4.10 4.73 -10.86
C THR A 220 -4.02 3.76 -12.04
N LEU A 221 -5.17 3.18 -12.43
CA LEU A 221 -5.27 2.40 -13.68
C LEU A 221 -4.87 3.22 -14.91
N GLN A 222 -5.23 4.51 -14.92
CA GLN A 222 -4.86 5.44 -16.00
C GLN A 222 -3.35 5.66 -16.05
N GLU A 223 -2.70 5.84 -14.89
CA GLU A 223 -1.25 5.99 -14.81
C GLU A 223 -0.52 4.72 -15.24
N LEU A 224 -1.00 3.53 -14.85
CA LEU A 224 -0.41 2.26 -15.27
C LEU A 224 -0.44 2.10 -16.80
N ASN A 225 -1.55 2.45 -17.44
CA ASN A 225 -1.69 2.37 -18.90
C ASN A 225 -0.61 3.14 -19.65
N LEU A 226 -0.27 4.33 -19.17
CA LEU A 226 0.72 5.18 -19.83
C LEU A 226 2.15 4.67 -19.61
N LEU A 227 2.38 3.99 -18.49
CA LEU A 227 3.67 3.42 -18.14
C LEU A 227 3.96 2.07 -18.79
N VAL A 228 2.93 1.34 -19.24
CA VAL A 228 3.05 0.06 -19.96
C VAL A 228 2.84 0.30 -21.45
N GLU A 229 3.90 0.18 -22.25
CA GLU A 229 3.90 0.51 -23.68
C GLU A 229 2.81 -0.22 -24.47
N GLU A 230 2.59 -1.49 -24.16
CA GLU A 230 1.62 -2.34 -24.82
C GLU A 230 0.16 -1.96 -24.54
N LEU A 231 -0.11 -1.26 -23.43
CA LEU A 231 -1.46 -0.81 -23.06
C LEU A 231 -1.82 0.56 -23.67
N ASP A 232 -0.81 1.34 -24.04
CA ASP A 232 -0.95 2.72 -24.55
C ASP A 232 -1.55 2.79 -25.97
N SER A 233 -1.54 1.68 -26.71
CA SER A 233 -1.96 1.62 -28.12
C SER A 233 -3.45 1.27 -28.36
N THR A 234 -4.23 1.08 -27.30
CA THR A 234 -5.62 0.59 -27.41
C THR A 234 -6.66 1.65 -27.04
N ASP A 235 -7.66 1.86 -27.90
CA ASP A 235 -8.83 2.73 -27.62
C ASP A 235 -9.67 2.23 -26.41
N GLU A 236 -9.42 1.01 -25.92
CA GLU A 236 -10.04 0.36 -24.74
C GLU A 236 -9.11 0.33 -23.51
N SER A 237 -8.11 1.22 -23.45
CA SER A 237 -6.97 1.14 -22.51
C SER A 237 -7.33 0.89 -21.05
N LEU A 238 -8.41 1.48 -20.51
CA LEU A 238 -8.74 1.32 -19.08
C LEU A 238 -9.23 -0.07 -18.70
N ASP A 239 -9.96 -0.73 -19.60
CA ASP A 239 -10.40 -2.09 -19.38
C ASP A 239 -9.23 -3.06 -19.50
N SER A 240 -8.26 -2.77 -20.40
CA SER A 240 -7.01 -3.52 -20.52
C SER A 240 -6.12 -3.44 -19.27
N ALA A 241 -5.90 -2.25 -18.68
CA ALA A 241 -5.17 -2.15 -17.39
C ALA A 241 -5.86 -2.96 -16.29
N ARG A 242 -7.19 -2.87 -16.20
CA ARG A 242 -7.97 -3.59 -15.20
C ARG A 242 -7.85 -5.09 -15.41
N GLU A 243 -7.84 -5.56 -16.66
CA GLU A 243 -7.63 -6.95 -17.03
C GLU A 243 -6.23 -7.41 -16.63
N VAL A 244 -5.17 -6.69 -16.99
CA VAL A 244 -3.78 -7.01 -16.60
C VAL A 244 -3.63 -7.10 -15.08
N VAL A 245 -4.19 -6.14 -14.33
CA VAL A 245 -4.16 -6.18 -12.86
C VAL A 245 -4.96 -7.37 -12.32
N SER A 246 -6.05 -7.76 -12.98
CA SER A 246 -6.82 -8.97 -12.63
C SER A 246 -6.03 -10.26 -12.94
N LEU A 247 -5.25 -10.30 -14.03
CA LEU A 247 -4.39 -11.41 -14.43
C LEU A 247 -3.18 -11.57 -13.49
N CYS A 248 -2.69 -10.48 -12.90
CA CYS A 248 -1.75 -10.50 -11.78
C CYS A 248 -2.32 -11.17 -10.51
N GLY A 249 -3.58 -11.60 -10.56
CA GLY A 249 -4.16 -12.55 -9.63
C GLY A 249 -4.50 -11.93 -8.30
N SER A 250 -3.98 -12.52 -7.22
CA SER A 250 -4.18 -12.01 -5.85
C SER A 250 -2.95 -11.28 -5.31
N LEU A 251 -2.01 -10.88 -6.18
CA LEU A 251 -0.84 -10.08 -5.81
C LEU A 251 -1.17 -8.59 -5.80
N LEU A 252 -2.01 -8.14 -6.73
CA LEU A 252 -2.50 -6.77 -6.84
C LEU A 252 -3.99 -6.67 -6.50
N THR A 253 -4.42 -5.49 -6.10
CA THR A 253 -5.82 -5.16 -5.81
C THR A 253 -6.12 -3.73 -6.25
N ILE A 254 -7.36 -3.47 -6.65
CA ILE A 254 -7.82 -2.15 -7.08
C ILE A 254 -8.78 -1.62 -6.01
N ARG A 255 -8.53 -0.42 -5.51
CA ARG A 255 -9.41 0.32 -4.59
C ARG A 255 -9.60 1.73 -5.15
N ASP A 256 -10.85 2.10 -5.42
CA ASP A 256 -11.21 3.43 -5.97
C ASP A 256 -10.38 3.81 -7.22
N GLY A 257 -10.09 2.84 -8.08
CA GLY A 257 -9.29 3.04 -9.31
C GLY A 257 -7.78 3.11 -9.10
N ILE A 258 -7.30 2.97 -7.86
CA ILE A 258 -5.87 2.96 -7.49
C ILE A 258 -5.41 1.51 -7.28
N ILE A 259 -4.24 1.19 -7.80
CA ILE A 259 -3.61 -0.13 -7.75
C ILE A 259 -2.71 -0.20 -6.52
N TYR A 260 -2.90 -1.27 -5.74
CA TYR A 260 -2.11 -1.60 -4.58
C TYR A 260 -1.63 -3.04 -4.66
N PHE A 261 -0.54 -3.36 -3.97
CA PHE A 261 -0.31 -4.74 -3.57
C PHE A 261 -1.41 -5.19 -2.60
N VAL A 262 -1.78 -6.47 -2.64
CA VAL A 262 -2.74 -7.03 -1.70
C VAL A 262 -2.28 -6.85 -0.25
N HIS A 263 -0.96 -6.85 -0.04
CA HIS A 263 -0.28 -6.66 1.23
C HIS A 263 1.20 -6.38 0.98
N GLN A 264 1.88 -5.68 1.90
CA GLN A 264 3.31 -5.38 1.78
C GLN A 264 4.18 -6.64 1.64
N SER A 265 3.80 -7.75 2.26
CA SER A 265 4.50 -9.04 2.09
C SER A 265 4.54 -9.54 0.66
N ALA A 266 3.56 -9.21 -0.18
CA ALA A 266 3.57 -9.56 -1.60
C ALA A 266 4.67 -8.76 -2.34
N LYS A 267 4.77 -7.45 -2.07
CA LYS A 267 5.85 -6.61 -2.60
C LYS A 267 7.21 -7.13 -2.15
N ASP A 268 7.37 -7.40 -0.85
CA ASP A 268 8.63 -7.91 -0.28
C ASP A 268 9.05 -9.24 -0.91
N PHE A 269 8.08 -10.15 -1.10
CA PHE A 269 8.32 -11.42 -1.77
C PHE A 269 8.83 -11.22 -3.20
N LEU A 270 8.21 -10.30 -3.97
CA LEU A 270 8.63 -10.04 -5.35
C LEU A 270 10.04 -9.46 -5.41
N LEU A 271 10.37 -8.53 -4.51
CA LEU A 271 11.68 -7.88 -4.45
C LEU A 271 12.79 -8.78 -3.92
N LYS A 272 12.48 -9.87 -3.20
CA LYS A 272 13.47 -10.78 -2.61
C LYS A 272 13.59 -12.10 -3.37
N GLU A 273 12.47 -12.79 -3.55
CA GLU A 273 12.43 -14.17 -4.04
C GLU A 273 12.16 -14.25 -5.55
N ALA A 274 11.39 -13.29 -6.10
CA ALA A 274 11.08 -13.24 -7.52
C ALA A 274 11.88 -12.17 -8.28
N TYR A 275 12.93 -11.62 -7.66
CA TYR A 275 13.67 -10.47 -8.21
C TYR A 275 14.19 -10.74 -9.62
N GLN A 276 14.85 -11.87 -9.84
CA GLN A 276 15.43 -12.21 -11.16
C GLN A 276 14.37 -12.46 -12.24
N LEU A 277 13.16 -12.86 -11.84
CA LEU A 277 12.05 -13.06 -12.77
C LEU A 277 11.42 -11.72 -13.16
N LEU A 278 11.30 -10.81 -12.20
CA LEU A 278 10.62 -9.53 -12.37
C LEU A 278 11.55 -8.45 -12.94
N PHE A 279 12.84 -8.54 -12.63
CA PHE A 279 13.90 -7.60 -13.01
C PHE A 279 15.07 -8.33 -13.67
N PRO A 280 14.86 -9.01 -14.83
CA PRO A 280 15.92 -9.76 -15.51
C PRO A 280 17.10 -8.87 -15.92
N CYS A 281 16.86 -7.57 -16.12
CA CYS A 281 17.87 -6.56 -16.46
C CYS A 281 18.17 -5.60 -15.29
N GLY A 282 17.74 -5.93 -14.07
CA GLY A 282 17.85 -5.06 -12.89
C GLY A 282 16.66 -4.11 -12.72
N GLU A 283 16.47 -3.64 -11.48
CA GLU A 283 15.44 -2.67 -11.10
C GLU A 283 15.66 -1.32 -11.81
N GLU A 284 16.92 -0.99 -12.07
CA GLU A 284 17.34 0.24 -12.75
C GLU A 284 16.75 0.34 -14.17
N MET A 285 16.63 -0.80 -14.86
CA MET A 285 16.02 -0.81 -16.19
C MET A 285 14.54 -0.48 -16.14
N VAL A 286 13.83 -0.96 -15.11
CA VAL A 286 12.41 -0.64 -14.92
C VAL A 286 12.24 0.84 -14.55
N HIS A 287 13.10 1.38 -13.69
CA HIS A 287 13.13 2.83 -13.42
C HIS A 287 13.35 3.65 -14.70
N TYR A 288 14.30 3.24 -15.55
CA TYR A 288 14.55 3.91 -16.82
C TYR A 288 13.33 3.83 -17.76
N THR A 289 12.66 2.68 -17.85
CA THR A 289 11.41 2.54 -18.62
C THR A 289 10.34 3.49 -18.10
N VAL A 290 10.11 3.54 -16.79
CA VAL A 290 9.13 4.46 -16.18
C VAL A 290 9.50 5.93 -16.46
N PHE A 291 10.78 6.29 -16.37
CA PHE A 291 11.28 7.60 -16.75
C PHE A 291 10.99 7.94 -18.22
N PHE A 292 11.37 7.05 -19.14
CA PHE A 292 11.22 7.28 -20.58
C PHE A 292 9.75 7.41 -20.98
N ARG A 293 8.89 6.51 -20.48
CA ARG A 293 7.43 6.56 -20.68
C ARG A 293 6.82 7.83 -20.07
N SER A 294 7.26 8.22 -18.87
CA SER A 294 6.83 9.48 -18.25
C SER A 294 7.18 10.68 -19.12
N LEU A 295 8.38 10.71 -19.70
CA LEU A 295 8.83 11.81 -20.55
C LEU A 295 8.05 11.90 -21.86
N LEU A 296 7.82 10.77 -22.53
CA LEU A 296 6.99 10.70 -23.74
C LEU A 296 5.58 11.23 -23.48
N THR A 297 4.92 10.67 -22.46
CA THR A 297 3.55 11.02 -22.11
C THR A 297 3.42 12.51 -21.75
N MET A 298 4.37 13.03 -20.97
CA MET A 298 4.43 14.46 -20.66
C MET A 298 4.66 15.31 -21.91
N SER A 299 5.54 14.89 -22.83
CA SER A 299 5.80 15.62 -24.08
C SER A 299 4.57 15.68 -24.99
N ASP A 300 3.79 14.60 -25.05
CA ASP A 300 2.63 14.50 -25.94
C ASP A 300 1.40 15.23 -25.37
N THR A 301 1.27 15.28 -24.04
CA THR A 301 0.06 15.78 -23.37
C THR A 301 0.24 17.17 -22.76
N LEU A 302 1.41 17.49 -22.19
CA LEU A 302 1.63 18.79 -21.57
C LEU A 302 1.72 19.87 -22.64
N ARG A 303 0.92 20.91 -22.45
CA ARG A 303 0.98 22.13 -23.23
C ARG A 303 0.94 23.34 -22.31
N ARG A 304 1.41 24.47 -22.82
CA ARG A 304 1.27 25.75 -22.13
C ARG A 304 -0.21 26.01 -21.86
N ASP A 305 -0.49 26.43 -20.63
CA ASP A 305 -1.86 26.74 -20.17
C ASP A 305 -2.81 25.53 -20.31
N ILE A 306 -2.46 24.41 -19.65
CA ILE A 306 -3.17 23.14 -19.80
C ILE A 306 -4.66 23.23 -19.42
N TYR A 307 -5.00 24.11 -18.47
CA TYR A 307 -6.37 24.39 -18.05
C TYR A 307 -7.04 25.56 -18.80
N GLY A 308 -6.34 26.21 -19.73
CA GLY A 308 -6.91 27.31 -20.53
C GLY A 308 -7.30 28.54 -19.70
N LEU A 309 -6.53 28.87 -18.67
CA LEU A 309 -6.79 29.99 -17.76
C LEU A 309 -6.64 31.36 -18.44
N GLY A 310 -5.89 31.45 -19.54
CA GLY A 310 -5.82 32.63 -20.41
C GLY A 310 -5.13 33.86 -19.82
N VAL A 311 -4.64 33.81 -18.57
CA VAL A 311 -4.02 34.95 -17.86
C VAL A 311 -2.74 34.51 -17.16
N LEU A 312 -1.67 35.30 -17.30
CA LEU A 312 -0.42 35.09 -16.55
C LEU A 312 -0.60 35.52 -15.10
N GLY A 313 -0.12 34.72 -14.15
CA GLY A 313 -0.24 35.01 -12.72
C GLY A 313 -1.64 34.78 -12.15
N TYR A 314 -2.44 33.91 -12.79
CA TYR A 314 -3.74 33.49 -12.27
C TYR A 314 -3.58 32.86 -10.87
N PRO A 315 -4.31 33.31 -9.84
CA PRO A 315 -4.16 32.80 -8.47
C PRO A 315 -4.43 31.30 -8.38
N ILE A 316 -3.53 30.54 -7.75
CA ILE A 316 -3.64 29.08 -7.66
C ILE A 316 -4.90 28.64 -6.90
N GLU A 317 -5.35 29.46 -5.94
CA GLU A 317 -6.54 29.21 -5.13
C GLU A 317 -7.84 29.33 -5.93
N GLN A 318 -7.79 29.99 -7.09
CA GLN A 318 -8.94 30.19 -7.97
C GLN A 318 -8.97 29.17 -9.13
N VAL A 319 -7.95 28.32 -9.25
CA VAL A 319 -7.89 27.29 -10.29
C VAL A 319 -8.90 26.19 -9.93
N GLN A 320 -9.86 25.97 -10.82
CA GLN A 320 -10.81 24.87 -10.70
C GLN A 320 -10.35 23.71 -11.56
N GLN A 321 -10.23 22.53 -10.94
CA GLN A 321 -9.93 21.30 -11.64
C GLN A 321 -11.16 20.91 -12.49
N PRO A 322 -11.02 20.74 -13.82
CA PRO A 322 -12.14 20.32 -14.65
C PRO A 322 -12.53 18.87 -14.34
N GLU A 323 -13.78 18.48 -14.61
CA GLU A 323 -14.25 17.09 -14.37
C GLU A 323 -13.42 16.05 -15.13
N SER A 324 -13.01 16.38 -16.35
CA SER A 324 -12.02 15.61 -17.10
C SER A 324 -10.66 16.28 -16.96
N ASP A 325 -9.98 16.02 -15.84
CA ASP A 325 -8.69 16.61 -15.54
C ASP A 325 -7.58 16.07 -16.48
N PRO A 326 -7.03 16.89 -17.39
CA PRO A 326 -5.95 16.47 -18.28
C PRO A 326 -4.65 16.13 -17.53
N LEU A 327 -4.46 16.61 -16.29
CA LEU A 327 -3.29 16.31 -15.46
C LEU A 327 -3.46 15.06 -14.61
N ALA A 328 -4.68 14.53 -14.43
CA ALA A 328 -4.92 13.40 -13.54
C ALA A 328 -4.07 12.18 -13.90
N VAL A 329 -3.94 11.89 -15.20
CA VAL A 329 -3.17 10.76 -15.72
C VAL A 329 -1.65 11.00 -15.72
N LEU A 330 -1.24 12.28 -15.73
CA LEU A 330 0.16 12.70 -15.76
C LEU A 330 0.75 12.93 -14.38
N ARG A 331 -0.10 12.98 -13.34
CA ARG A 331 0.30 13.45 -12.01
C ARG A 331 1.49 12.67 -11.46
N TYR A 332 1.52 11.35 -11.63
CA TYR A 332 2.67 10.54 -11.25
C TYR A 332 3.94 10.97 -12.01
N SER A 333 3.86 10.97 -13.34
CA SER A 333 4.98 11.33 -14.22
C SER A 333 5.52 12.73 -13.93
N CYS A 334 4.66 13.73 -13.74
CA CYS A 334 5.09 15.10 -13.45
C CYS A 334 5.85 15.25 -12.13
N ILE A 335 5.58 14.38 -11.15
CA ILE A 335 6.21 14.45 -9.82
C ILE A 335 7.50 13.63 -9.78
N TYR A 336 7.48 12.39 -10.31
CA TYR A 336 8.51 11.39 -10.02
C TYR A 336 9.45 11.05 -11.19
N TRP A 337 9.27 11.64 -12.38
CA TRP A 337 10.10 11.29 -13.55
C TRP A 337 11.61 11.42 -13.28
N ILE A 338 12.02 12.43 -12.51
CA ILE A 338 13.43 12.70 -12.22
C ILE A 338 14.00 11.72 -11.19
N ASP A 339 13.19 11.28 -10.22
CA ASP A 339 13.57 10.25 -9.26
C ASP A 339 13.83 8.92 -9.98
N HIS A 340 12.96 8.57 -10.94
CA HIS A 340 13.15 7.42 -11.80
C HIS A 340 14.39 7.54 -12.70
N LEU A 341 14.70 8.72 -13.23
CA LEU A 341 15.94 8.95 -13.98
C LEU A 341 17.16 8.70 -13.08
N TRP A 342 17.18 9.26 -11.87
CA TRP A 342 18.28 9.09 -10.93
C TRP A 342 18.52 7.62 -10.58
N CYS A 343 17.45 6.88 -10.27
CA CYS A 343 17.54 5.44 -10.01
C CYS A 343 17.97 4.64 -11.25
N GLY A 344 17.47 4.98 -12.44
CA GLY A 344 17.82 4.31 -13.69
C GLY A 344 19.25 4.57 -14.17
N LEU A 345 19.88 5.69 -13.79
CA LEU A 345 21.27 6.00 -14.16
C LEU A 345 22.33 5.32 -13.28
N ASN A 346 21.94 4.73 -12.14
CA ASN A 346 22.86 3.99 -11.28
C ASN A 346 23.40 2.68 -11.88
N VAL A 347 23.03 2.35 -13.12
CA VAL A 347 23.58 1.25 -13.94
C VAL A 347 25.11 1.34 -14.10
N GLN A 348 25.72 2.54 -14.00
CA GLN A 348 27.15 2.72 -14.33
C GLN A 348 28.12 2.77 -13.16
N THR A 349 27.69 2.87 -11.90
CA THR A 349 28.61 3.06 -10.76
C THR A 349 28.93 1.79 -9.97
N ARG A 350 28.24 0.66 -10.22
CA ARG A 350 28.51 -0.62 -9.54
C ARG A 350 29.34 -1.63 -10.36
N GLY A 351 29.68 -1.30 -11.61
CA GLY A 351 30.50 -2.15 -12.50
C GLY A 351 31.98 -1.77 -12.59
N LEU A 352 32.45 -0.79 -11.82
CA LEU A 352 33.83 -0.34 -11.78
C LEU A 352 34.26 -0.12 -10.32
N ASN A 353 34.52 -1.21 -9.61
CA ASN A 353 35.42 -1.25 -8.45
C ASN A 353 36.01 -2.65 -8.32
#